data_AF-A0A7H8V1F6-F1
#
_entry.id   AF-A0A7H8V1F6-F1
#
_cell.length_a   1.000
_cell.length_b   1.000
_cell.length_c   1.000
_cell.angle_alpha   90.00
_cell.angle_beta   90.00
_cell.angle_gamma   90.00
#
_symmetry.space_group_name_H-M   'P 1'
#
loop_
_entity.id
_entity.type
_entity.pdbx_description
1 polymer ?
#
loop_
_entity_poly.entity_id
_entity_poly.type
_entity_poly.pdbx_seq_one_letter_code
_entity_poly.pdbx_strand_id
1 'polypeptide(L)'
;MKADKSEKERQALYEKILKVDQKEDEFMTMKRQYEISLANFAMDFQYLTTRMEHLLYERPQSSAALSRDLAETQYLNQEVKNYVDVQMDELGKISHQARKTMEEEREKLTKERNSLPWE
;
A
#
# COMPACT_ATOMS: atom_id res chain seq x y z
N MET A 1 -17.64 -29.77 37.37
CA MET A 1 -17.75 -28.68 36.38
C MET A 1 -18.41 -29.27 35.14
N LYS A 2 -19.52 -28.70 34.65
CA LYS A 2 -20.10 -29.13 33.37
C LYS A 2 -19.07 -28.80 32.28
N ALA A 3 -18.78 -29.76 31.42
CA ALA A 3 -17.93 -29.52 30.27
C ALA A 3 -18.63 -28.54 29.33
N ASP A 4 -17.91 -27.53 28.85
CA ASP A 4 -18.41 -26.56 27.88
C ASP A 4 -18.77 -27.28 26.58
N LYS A 5 -20.07 -27.36 26.27
CA LYS A 5 -20.57 -28.09 25.09
C LYS A 5 -20.01 -27.54 23.79
N SER A 6 -19.67 -26.25 23.75
CA SER A 6 -19.27 -25.54 22.55
C SER A 6 -17.77 -25.19 22.54
N GLU A 7 -16.98 -25.79 23.43
CA GLU A 7 -15.55 -25.45 23.60
C GLU A 7 -14.78 -25.57 22.28
N LYS A 8 -14.98 -26.67 21.55
CA LYS A 8 -14.35 -26.90 20.25
C LYS A 8 -14.77 -25.88 19.19
N GLU A 9 -16.04 -25.49 19.19
CA GLU A 9 -16.58 -24.51 18.24
C GLU A 9 -16.08 -23.10 18.56
N ARG A 10 -16.02 -22.72 19.84
CA ARG A 10 -15.40 -21.46 20.27
C ARG A 10 -13.94 -21.40 19.91
N GLN A 11 -13.20 -22.48 20.12
CA GLN A 11 -11.79 -22.57 19.76
C GLN A 11 -11.59 -22.43 18.25
N ALA A 12 -12.40 -23.12 17.44
CA ALA A 12 -12.34 -23.00 15.98
C ALA A 12 -12.65 -21.57 15.50
N LEU A 13 -13.62 -20.89 16.10
CA LEU A 13 -13.92 -19.49 15.79
C LEU A 13 -12.80 -18.55 16.23
N TYR A 14 -12.17 -18.81 17.38
CA TYR A 14 -11.01 -18.05 17.83
C TYR A 14 -9.82 -18.19 16.86
N GLU A 15 -9.53 -19.39 16.39
CA GLU A 15 -8.49 -19.63 15.38
C GLU A 15 -8.78 -18.91 14.06
N LYS A 16 -10.06 -18.81 13.65
CA LYS A 16 -10.45 -18.02 12.47
C LYS A 16 -10.21 -16.53 12.69
N ILE A 17 -10.53 -15.99 13.87
CA ILE A 17 -10.27 -14.58 14.20
C ILE A 17 -8.77 -14.29 14.10
N LEU A 18 -7.92 -15.13 14.71
CA LEU A 18 -6.46 -14.99 14.63
C LEU A 18 -5.94 -15.01 13.18
N LYS A 19 -6.53 -15.83 12.31
CA LYS A 19 -6.17 -15.83 10.89
C LYS A 19 -6.55 -14.54 10.16
N VAL A 20 -7.63 -13.87 10.55
CA VAL A 20 -7.99 -12.57 9.97
C VAL A 20 -7.01 -11.51 10.46
N ASP A 21 -6.64 -11.50 11.74
CA ASP A 21 -5.63 -10.59 12.29
C ASP A 21 -4.28 -10.76 11.57
N GLN A 22 -3.83 -12.01 11.40
CA GLN A 22 -2.59 -12.30 10.68
C GLN A 22 -2.63 -11.80 9.23
N LYS A 23 -3.76 -11.96 8.53
CA LYS A 23 -3.93 -11.45 7.16
C LYS A 23 -3.88 -9.93 7.11
N GLU A 24 -4.42 -9.24 8.10
CA GLU A 24 -4.32 -7.78 8.18
C GLU A 24 -2.86 -7.34 8.36
N ASP A 25 -2.12 -7.99 9.25
CA ASP A 25 -0.69 -7.67 9.49
C ASP A 25 0.16 -7.91 8.24
N GLU A 26 -0.06 -9.03 7.54
CA GLU A 26 0.60 -9.34 6.27
C GLU A 26 0.27 -8.29 5.20
N PHE A 27 -1.02 -7.92 5.06
CA PHE A 27 -1.45 -6.88 4.15
C PHE A 27 -0.81 -5.52 4.47
N MET A 28 -0.76 -5.15 5.74
CA MET A 28 -0.15 -3.89 6.19
C MET A 28 1.35 -3.85 5.91
N THR A 29 2.03 -4.98 6.07
CA THR A 29 3.45 -5.11 5.73
C THR A 29 3.68 -4.93 4.23
N MET A 30 2.89 -5.61 3.39
CA MET A 30 2.99 -5.48 1.93
C MET A 30 2.67 -4.05 1.47
N LYS A 31 1.64 -3.42 2.03
CA LYS A 31 1.31 -2.01 1.75
C LYS A 31 2.49 -1.09 2.06
N ARG A 32 3.08 -1.23 3.24
CA ARG A 32 4.24 -0.42 3.66
C ARG A 32 5.43 -0.59 2.71
N GLN A 33 5.70 -1.82 2.29
CA GLN A 33 6.78 -2.11 1.33
C GLN A 33 6.50 -1.46 -0.03
N TYR A 34 5.25 -1.52 -0.50
CA TYR A 34 4.86 -0.88 -1.76
C TYR A 34 4.96 0.65 -1.67
N GLU A 35 4.49 1.29 -0.59
CA GLU A 35 4.67 2.73 -0.34
C GLU A 35 6.15 3.15 -0.42
N ILE A 36 7.03 2.38 0.24
CA ILE A 36 8.48 2.64 0.21
C ILE A 36 9.02 2.51 -1.21
N SER A 37 8.59 1.50 -1.98
CA SER A 37 9.02 1.32 -3.37
C SER A 37 8.60 2.47 -4.28
N LEU A 38 7.38 3.00 -4.13
CA LEU A 38 6.90 4.17 -4.88
C LEU A 38 7.68 5.44 -4.51
N ALA A 39 7.95 5.65 -3.22
CA ALA A 39 8.75 6.78 -2.77
C ALA A 39 10.20 6.71 -3.31
N ASN A 40 10.82 5.54 -3.27
CA ASN A 40 12.15 5.32 -3.83
C ASN A 40 12.15 5.53 -5.34
N PHE A 41 11.15 5.03 -6.05
CA PHE A 41 11.00 5.24 -7.50
C PHE A 41 10.94 6.73 -7.86
N ALA A 42 10.13 7.52 -7.15
CA ALA A 42 10.06 8.97 -7.35
C ALA A 42 11.41 9.65 -7.10
N MET A 43 12.09 9.25 -6.02
CA MET A 43 13.39 9.81 -5.62
C MET A 43 14.48 9.50 -6.65
N ASP A 44 14.57 8.25 -7.11
CA ASP A 44 15.53 7.81 -8.12
C ASP A 44 15.30 8.54 -9.44
N PHE A 45 14.04 8.69 -9.85
CA PHE A 45 13.70 9.41 -11.07
C PHE A 45 14.02 10.90 -10.97
N GLN A 46 13.75 11.53 -9.82
CA GLN A 46 14.13 12.91 -9.57
C GLN A 46 15.66 13.07 -9.63
N TYR A 47 16.42 12.16 -9.03
CA TYR A 47 17.88 12.18 -9.09
C TYR A 47 18.39 12.07 -10.54
N LEU A 48 17.84 11.15 -11.33
CA LEU A 48 18.20 10.96 -12.73
C LEU A 48 17.88 12.18 -13.59
N THR A 49 16.69 12.78 -13.41
CA THR A 49 16.28 13.97 -14.17
C THR A 49 17.15 15.18 -13.84
N THR A 50 17.48 15.42 -12.56
CA THR A 50 18.42 16.49 -12.18
C THR A 50 19.80 16.28 -12.79
N ARG A 51 20.30 15.04 -12.80
CA ARG A 51 21.60 14.73 -13.43
C ARG A 51 21.54 14.93 -14.95
N MET A 52 20.43 14.58 -15.60
CA MET A 52 20.21 14.80 -17.02
C MET A 52 20.19 16.29 -17.37
N GLU A 53 19.48 17.11 -16.59
CA GLU A 53 19.47 18.57 -16.74
C GLU A 53 20.88 19.15 -16.68
N HIS A 54 21.71 18.72 -15.71
CA HIS A 54 23.10 19.16 -15.61
C HIS A 54 23.91 18.83 -16.87
N LEU A 55 23.81 17.59 -17.38
CA LEU A 55 24.50 17.16 -18.60
C LEU A 55 24.04 17.92 -19.84
N LEU A 56 22.76 18.32 -19.91
CA LEU A 56 22.25 19.15 -20.99
C LEU A 56 22.89 20.54 -20.99
N TYR A 57 23.14 21.13 -19.82
CA TYR A 57 23.85 22.41 -19.74
C TYR A 57 25.32 22.33 -20.15
N GLU A 58 26.00 21.20 -19.93
CA GLU A 58 27.41 21.01 -20.28
C GLU A 58 27.64 20.69 -21.76
N ARG A 59 26.61 20.16 -22.44
CA ARG A 59 26.71 19.75 -23.84
C ARG A 59 26.70 20.96 -24.78
N PRO A 60 27.62 21.06 -25.76
CA PRO A 60 27.52 22.05 -26.83
C PRO A 60 26.27 21.81 -27.69
N GLN A 61 25.31 22.74 -27.63
CA GLN A 61 24.08 22.68 -28.40
C GLN A 61 23.47 24.08 -28.60
N SER A 62 22.51 24.20 -29.51
CA SER A 62 21.78 25.47 -29.69
C SER A 62 20.85 25.73 -28.50
N SER A 63 20.56 27.00 -28.23
CA SER A 63 19.61 27.40 -27.17
C SER A 63 18.22 26.78 -27.37
N ALA A 64 17.77 26.65 -28.62
CA ALA A 64 16.50 26.02 -28.95
C ALA A 64 16.48 24.52 -28.62
N ALA A 65 17.57 23.80 -28.92
CA ALA A 65 17.68 22.37 -28.58
C ALA A 65 17.73 22.18 -27.06
N LEU A 66 18.54 22.98 -26.35
CA LEU A 66 18.62 22.96 -24.89
C LEU A 66 17.25 23.20 -24.24
N SER A 67 16.51 24.22 -24.69
CA SER A 67 15.20 24.54 -24.11
C SER A 67 14.18 23.42 -24.30
N ARG A 68 14.18 22.77 -25.47
CA ARG A 68 13.27 21.65 -25.75
C ARG A 68 13.61 20.45 -24.88
N ASP A 69 14.88 20.05 -24.82
CA ASP A 69 15.30 18.85 -24.10
C ASP A 69 15.13 19.03 -22.57
N LEU A 70 15.29 20.25 -22.04
CA LEU A 70 14.95 20.58 -20.66
C LEU A 70 13.44 20.49 -20.39
N ALA A 71 12.61 21.03 -21.29
CA ALA A 71 11.15 20.95 -21.14
C ALA A 71 10.66 19.49 -21.15
N GLU A 72 11.25 18.64 -22.00
CA GLU A 72 10.97 17.20 -22.02
C GLU A 72 11.37 16.52 -20.71
N THR A 73 12.55 16.84 -20.17
CA THR A 73 13.03 16.30 -18.88
C THR A 73 12.11 16.68 -17.72
N GLN A 74 11.67 17.95 -17.69
CA GLN A 74 10.74 18.46 -16.69
C GLN A 74 9.35 17.81 -16.82
N TYR A 75 8.87 17.65 -18.04
CA TYR A 75 7.61 16.96 -18.33
C TYR A 75 7.64 15.51 -17.82
N LEU A 76 8.70 14.75 -18.14
CA LEU A 76 8.86 13.38 -17.65
C LEU A 76 8.89 13.30 -16.12
N ASN A 77 9.58 14.24 -15.46
CA ASN A 77 9.61 14.31 -13.99
C ASN A 77 8.20 14.55 -13.41
N GLN A 78 7.42 15.42 -14.05
CA GLN A 78 6.06 15.69 -13.63
C GLN A 78 5.14 14.47 -13.83
N GLU A 79 5.26 13.76 -14.95
CA GLU A 79 4.49 12.53 -15.21
C GLU A 79 4.76 11.46 -14.17
N VAL A 80 6.02 11.27 -13.77
CA VAL A 80 6.38 10.32 -12.71
C VAL A 80 5.80 10.71 -11.36
N LYS A 81 5.83 12.01 -11.01
CA LYS A 81 5.19 12.50 -9.78
C LYS A 81 3.68 12.24 -9.79
N ASN A 82 3.01 12.58 -10.89
CA ASN A 82 1.59 12.33 -11.07
C ASN A 82 1.25 10.85 -10.94
N TYR A 83 2.06 9.97 -11.57
CA TYR A 83 1.89 8.53 -11.47
C TYR A 83 1.98 8.06 -10.02
N VAL A 84 3.01 8.49 -9.28
CA VAL A 84 3.20 8.10 -7.88
C VAL A 84 2.05 8.59 -7.00
N ASP A 85 1.58 9.82 -7.20
CA ASP A 85 0.44 10.37 -6.47
C ASP A 85 -0.85 9.55 -6.70
N VAL A 86 -1.14 9.20 -7.97
CA VAL A 86 -2.29 8.35 -8.32
C VAL A 86 -2.17 6.97 -7.67
N GLN A 87 -0.99 6.34 -7.74
CA GLN A 87 -0.76 5.03 -7.15
C GLN A 87 -0.90 5.05 -5.61
N MET A 88 -0.44 6.11 -4.96
CA MET A 88 -0.61 6.28 -3.51
C MET A 88 -2.07 6.45 -3.10
N ASP A 89 -2.86 7.22 -3.87
CA ASP A 89 -4.29 7.39 -3.62
C ASP A 89 -5.07 6.08 -3.84
N GLU A 90 -4.80 5.36 -4.92
CA GLU A 90 -5.38 4.05 -5.20
C GLU A 90 -5.05 3.04 -4.09
N LEU A 91 -3.80 2.99 -3.66
CA LEU A 91 -3.37 2.14 -2.54
C LEU A 91 -4.10 2.50 -1.24
N GLY A 92 -4.30 3.80 -0.97
CA GLY A 92 -5.06 4.30 0.16
C GLY A 92 -6.51 3.77 0.15
N LYS A 93 -7.17 3.86 -1.00
CA LYS A 93 -8.55 3.35 -1.20
C LYS A 93 -8.64 1.84 -1.00
N ILE A 94 -7.74 1.09 -1.63
CA ILE A 94 -7.69 -0.38 -1.49
C ILE A 94 -7.43 -0.77 -0.04
N SER A 95 -6.50 -0.09 0.63
CA SER A 95 -6.18 -0.36 2.04
C SER A 95 -7.35 -0.07 2.96
N HIS A 96 -8.09 1.01 2.73
CA HIS A 96 -9.26 1.33 3.54
C HIS A 96 -10.34 0.25 3.38
N GLN A 97 -10.61 -0.16 2.14
CA GLN A 97 -11.59 -1.19 1.84
C GLN A 97 -11.19 -2.56 2.44
N ALA A 98 -9.92 -2.96 2.29
CA ALA A 98 -9.43 -4.22 2.83
C ALA A 98 -9.56 -4.30 4.35
N ARG A 99 -9.15 -3.23 5.06
CA ARG A 99 -9.28 -3.15 6.52
C ARG A 99 -10.73 -3.24 6.98
N LYS A 100 -11.62 -2.48 6.33
CA LYS A 100 -13.05 -2.50 6.63
C LYS A 100 -13.62 -3.91 6.48
N THR A 101 -13.31 -4.60 5.39
CA THR A 101 -13.77 -5.98 5.18
C THR A 101 -13.24 -6.95 6.24
N MET A 102 -11.96 -6.83 6.63
CA MET A 102 -11.37 -7.67 7.69
C MET A 102 -11.97 -7.36 9.09
N GLU A 103 -12.25 -6.10 9.37
CA GLU A 103 -12.94 -5.66 10.60
C GLU A 103 -14.36 -6.23 10.68
N GLU A 104 -15.14 -6.13 9.60
CA GLU A 104 -16.48 -6.71 9.51
C GLU A 104 -16.45 -8.25 9.69
N GLU A 105 -15.46 -8.93 9.09
CA GLU A 105 -15.27 -10.38 9.25
C GLU A 105 -14.97 -10.75 10.71
N ARG A 106 -14.07 -10.03 11.37
CA ARG A 106 -13.75 -10.25 12.80
C ARG A 106 -14.93 -10.00 13.71
N GLU A 107 -15.67 -8.92 13.47
CA GLU A 107 -16.86 -8.61 14.27
C GLU A 107 -17.89 -9.72 14.15
N LYS A 108 -18.12 -10.24 12.93
CA LYS A 108 -19.02 -11.37 12.68
C LYS A 108 -18.56 -12.63 13.42
N LEU A 109 -17.29 -13.02 13.28
CA LEU A 109 -16.74 -14.20 13.96
C LEU A 109 -16.79 -14.06 15.49
N THR A 110 -16.54 -12.85 16.00
CA THR A 110 -16.61 -12.56 17.45
C THR A 110 -18.04 -12.67 17.97
N LYS A 111 -19.02 -12.13 17.24
CA LYS A 111 -20.45 -12.27 17.56
C LYS A 111 -20.87 -13.73 17.55
N GLU A 112 -20.49 -14.49 16.52
CA GLU A 112 -20.77 -15.92 16.43
C GLU A 112 -20.19 -16.68 17.63
N ARG A 113 -18.92 -16.45 17.95
CA ARG A 113 -18.24 -17.09 19.11
C ARG A 113 -18.94 -16.76 20.43
N ASN A 114 -19.33 -15.51 20.62
CA ASN A 114 -19.97 -15.04 21.85
C ASN A 114 -21.42 -15.54 21.98
N SER A 115 -22.07 -15.91 20.86
CA SER A 115 -23.43 -16.47 20.86
C SER A 115 -23.48 -17.96 21.22
N LEU A 116 -22.34 -18.66 21.23
CA LEU A 116 -22.29 -20.08 21.55
C LEU A 116 -22.67 -20.35 23.02
N PRO A 117 -23.44 -21.42 23.32
CA PRO A 117 -23.86 -21.77 24.67
C PRO A 117 -22.72 -22.36 25.50
N TRP A 118 -22.67 -22.00 26.79
CA TRP A 118 -21.64 -22.45 27.75
C TRP A 118 -22.00 -23.75 28.48
N GLU A 119 -23.27 -24.18 28.44
CA GLU A 119 -23.80 -25.35 29.18
C GLU A 119 -24.53 -26.40 28.33
#